data_AF-A0A7Y3J8N9-F1
#
_entry.id   AF-A0A7Y3J8N9-F1
#
_cell.length_a   1.000
_cell.length_b   1.000
_cell.length_c   1.000
_cell.angle_alpha   90.00
_cell.angle_beta   90.00
_cell.angle_gamma   90.00
#
_symmetry.space_group_name_H-M   'P 1'
#
loop_
_entity.id
_entity.type
_entity.pdbx_description
1 polymer ?
#
loop_
_entity_poly.entity_id
_entity_poly.type
_entity_poly.pdbx_seq_one_letter_code
_entity_poly.pdbx_strand_id
1 'polypeptide(L)'
;MSGKPQDPTNKLVDVDWDDPRLQELLEKTQGLRLDNRGTFQPRRILLRRGWHDGAAAETATLAAEHADGRLTLITDFPLERGDPVMIDKNAAAVAHPQHILAEVADCRRGSRPEDDGHRVFVITLLSHKNQRWLR
;
A
#
# COMPACT_ATOMS: atom_id res chain seq x y z
N MET A 1 46.53 22.72 9.56
CA MET A 1 46.01 22.37 8.22
C MET A 1 44.85 21.41 8.43
N SER A 2 43.61 21.83 8.18
CA SER A 2 42.42 21.00 8.37
C SER A 2 41.79 20.76 6.99
N GLY A 3 42.02 19.57 6.43
CA GLY A 3 41.37 19.13 5.19
C GLY A 3 39.95 18.68 5.52
N LYS A 4 38.94 19.37 5.00
CA LYS A 4 37.56 18.88 5.03
C LYS A 4 37.48 17.58 4.21
N PRO A 5 36.70 16.58 4.66
CA PRO A 5 36.52 15.36 3.89
C PRO A 5 35.86 15.70 2.55
N GLN A 6 36.52 15.34 1.45
CA GLN A 6 35.96 15.46 0.11
C GLN A 6 34.85 14.43 -0.03
N ASP A 7 33.61 14.91 -0.09
CA ASP A 7 32.47 14.11 -0.49
C ASP A 7 32.66 13.68 -1.96
N PRO A 8 32.83 12.37 -2.25
CA PRO A 8 33.09 11.88 -3.60
C PRO A 8 31.88 12.04 -4.53
N THR A 9 30.69 12.35 -3.99
CA THR A 9 29.47 12.55 -4.78
C THR A 9 29.35 13.96 -5.35
N ASN A 10 30.15 14.91 -4.86
CA ASN A 10 30.09 16.33 -5.24
C ASN A 10 30.57 16.62 -6.68
N LYS A 11 30.99 15.59 -7.43
CA LYS A 11 31.42 15.67 -8.84
C LYS A 11 30.58 14.83 -9.81
N LEU A 12 29.51 14.18 -9.33
CA LEU A 12 28.85 13.14 -10.12
C LEU A 12 27.76 13.66 -11.07
N VAL A 13 27.27 14.89 -10.93
CA VAL A 13 26.30 15.43 -11.88
C VAL A 13 26.40 16.95 -11.96
N ASP A 14 26.91 17.46 -13.08
CA ASP A 14 26.82 18.87 -13.46
C ASP A 14 25.50 19.05 -14.21
N VAL A 15 24.41 19.19 -13.46
CA VAL A 15 23.07 19.43 -14.01
C VAL A 15 22.82 20.92 -14.00
N ASP A 16 22.64 21.49 -15.19
CA ASP A 16 22.11 22.84 -15.34
C ASP A 16 20.59 22.82 -15.09
N TRP A 17 20.19 23.25 -13.90
CA TRP A 17 18.79 23.31 -13.48
C TRP A 17 18.01 24.46 -14.13
N ASP A 18 18.72 25.43 -14.74
CA ASP A 18 18.14 26.56 -15.46
C ASP A 18 18.02 26.27 -16.97
N ASP A 19 18.45 25.10 -17.46
CA ASP A 19 18.30 24.70 -18.87
C ASP A 19 16.81 24.70 -19.26
N PRO A 20 16.40 25.53 -20.26
CA PRO A 20 15.01 25.60 -20.72
C PRO A 20 14.44 24.25 -21.18
N ARG A 21 15.28 23.37 -21.72
CA ARG A 21 14.88 22.02 -22.14
C ARG A 21 14.62 21.11 -20.95
N LEU A 22 15.40 21.25 -19.87
CA LEU A 22 15.15 20.52 -18.64
C LEU A 22 13.88 21.01 -17.97
N GLN A 23 13.67 22.32 -17.90
CA GLN A 23 12.43 22.93 -17.39
C GLN A 23 11.20 22.43 -18.19
N GLU A 24 11.27 22.42 -19.53
CA GLU A 24 10.20 21.91 -20.38
C GLU A 24 9.91 20.42 -20.13
N LEU A 25 10.95 19.60 -19.93
CA LEU A 25 10.79 18.18 -19.58
C LEU A 25 10.18 18.01 -18.18
N LEU A 26 10.60 18.81 -17.21
CA LEU A 26 10.06 18.81 -15.85
C LEU A 26 8.60 19.26 -15.83
N GLU A 27 8.23 20.28 -16.60
CA GLU A 27 6.83 20.73 -16.76
C GLU A 27 5.96 19.64 -17.40
N LYS A 28 6.46 18.96 -18.44
CA LYS A 28 5.76 17.83 -19.08
C LYS A 28 5.60 16.63 -18.15
N THR A 29 6.49 16.47 -17.17
CA THR A 29 6.50 15.34 -16.24
C THR A 29 5.89 15.68 -14.87
N GLN A 30 5.69 16.95 -14.52
CA GLN A 30 5.09 17.41 -13.26
C GLN A 30 3.70 16.81 -13.01
N GLY A 31 2.93 16.55 -14.07
CA GLY A 31 1.62 15.88 -13.99
C GLY A 31 1.68 14.36 -14.12
N LEU A 32 2.82 13.81 -14.56
CA LEU A 32 3.03 12.37 -14.64
C LEU A 32 3.37 11.86 -13.24
N ARG A 33 2.34 11.64 -12.42
CA ARG A 33 2.48 10.75 -11.28
C ARG A 33 2.98 9.42 -11.84
N LEU A 34 4.14 8.95 -11.33
CA LEU A 34 4.53 7.55 -11.42
C LEU A 34 3.51 6.77 -10.59
N ASP A 35 2.30 6.69 -11.12
CA ASP A 35 1.22 6.00 -10.49
C ASP A 35 1.66 4.56 -10.57
N ASN A 36 1.98 3.99 -9.41
CA ASN A 36 2.33 2.60 -9.24
C ASN A 36 1.06 1.75 -9.47
N ARG A 37 0.33 2.05 -10.56
CA ARG A 37 -0.81 1.33 -11.09
C ARG A 37 -0.22 0.05 -11.66
N GLY A 38 0.06 -0.87 -10.75
CA GLY A 38 -0.03 -2.27 -11.11
C GLY A 38 -1.38 -2.48 -11.83
N THR A 39 -1.43 -3.44 -12.74
CA THR A 39 -2.64 -3.86 -13.45
C THR A 39 -3.77 -4.37 -12.54
N PHE A 40 -3.55 -4.32 -11.22
CA PHE A 40 -4.50 -4.72 -10.21
C PHE A 40 -5.68 -3.74 -10.16
N GLN A 41 -6.88 -4.26 -10.41
CA GLN A 41 -8.12 -3.51 -10.28
C GLN A 41 -8.58 -3.55 -8.82
N PRO A 42 -8.69 -2.39 -8.13
CA PRO A 42 -9.18 -2.35 -6.77
C PRO A 42 -10.59 -2.97 -6.69
N ARG A 43 -10.82 -3.79 -5.68
CA ARG A 43 -12.11 -4.48 -5.50
C ARG A 43 -12.62 -4.38 -4.08
N ARG A 44 -13.94 -4.31 -3.95
CA ARG A 44 -14.63 -4.35 -2.66
C ARG A 44 -14.54 -5.75 -2.08
N ILE A 45 -14.17 -5.83 -0.80
CA ILE A 45 -14.07 -7.06 -0.02
C ILE A 45 -14.83 -6.90 1.30
N LEU A 46 -15.06 -8.02 1.99
CA LEU A 46 -15.49 -8.00 3.38
C LEU A 46 -14.30 -8.34 4.28
N LEU A 47 -14.12 -7.54 5.32
CA LEU A 47 -13.07 -7.68 6.32
C LEU A 47 -13.72 -7.99 7.67
N ARG A 48 -13.27 -9.07 8.32
CA ARG A 48 -13.65 -9.43 9.68
C ARG A 48 -12.45 -9.32 10.59
N ARG A 49 -12.67 -8.80 11.80
CA ARG A 49 -11.66 -8.77 12.86
C ARG A 49 -11.61 -10.13 13.54
N GLY A 50 -10.45 -10.74 13.62
CA GLY A 50 -10.24 -12.12 14.07
C GLY A 50 -10.39 -13.16 12.97
N TRP A 51 -9.97 -14.39 13.30
CA TRP A 51 -10.07 -15.56 12.42
C TRP A 51 -11.29 -16.43 12.76
N HIS A 52 -12.46 -15.80 12.91
CA HIS A 52 -13.71 -16.51 13.17
C HIS A 52 -14.89 -15.84 12.47
N ASP A 53 -15.90 -16.62 12.11
CA ASP A 53 -17.04 -16.16 11.32
C ASP A 53 -18.07 -15.34 12.12
N GLY A 54 -17.95 -15.36 13.46
CA GLY A 54 -18.84 -14.62 14.37
C GLY A 54 -18.56 -13.11 14.44
N ALA A 55 -17.44 -12.64 13.89
CA ALA A 55 -17.12 -11.22 13.86
C ALA A 55 -17.91 -10.48 12.78
N ALA A 56 -18.33 -9.26 13.10
CA ALA A 56 -18.97 -8.38 12.14
C ALA A 56 -18.06 -8.15 10.93
N ALA A 57 -18.66 -8.21 9.73
CA ALA A 57 -17.97 -7.95 8.48
C ALA A 57 -18.09 -6.47 8.10
N GLU A 58 -16.96 -5.80 7.99
CA GLU A 58 -16.84 -4.42 7.53
C GLU A 58 -16.44 -4.41 6.05
N THR A 59 -16.90 -3.41 5.30
CA THR A 59 -16.46 -3.24 3.92
C THR A 59 -15.05 -2.66 3.87
N ALA A 60 -14.20 -3.20 3.01
CA ALA A 60 -12.91 -2.59 2.66
C ALA A 60 -12.67 -2.65 1.15
N THR A 61 -11.72 -1.87 0.67
CA THR A 61 -11.22 -1.97 -0.70
C THR A 61 -9.85 -2.64 -0.70
N LEU A 62 -9.73 -3.79 -1.34
CA LEU A 62 -8.44 -4.38 -1.66
C LEU A 62 -7.84 -3.60 -2.82
N ALA A 63 -6.74 -2.89 -2.56
CA ALA A 63 -6.09 -1.98 -3.50
C ALA A 63 -4.89 -2.61 -4.22
N ALA A 64 -4.23 -3.60 -3.59
CA ALA A 64 -3.15 -4.35 -4.22
C ALA A 64 -2.96 -5.74 -3.60
N GLU A 65 -2.53 -6.69 -4.43
CA GLU A 65 -1.95 -7.97 -4.02
C GLU A 65 -0.49 -7.99 -4.48
N HIS A 66 0.43 -8.16 -3.54
CA HIS A 66 1.88 -8.17 -3.81
C HIS A 66 2.36 -9.61 -3.99
N ALA A 67 3.42 -9.79 -4.80
CA ALA A 67 3.97 -11.12 -5.10
C ALA A 67 4.52 -11.86 -3.87
N ASP A 68 4.90 -11.12 -2.82
CA ASP A 68 5.40 -11.66 -1.55
C ASP A 68 4.28 -12.01 -0.54
N GLY A 69 3.02 -11.95 -0.97
CA GLY A 69 1.87 -12.29 -0.15
C GLY A 69 1.38 -11.16 0.75
N ARG A 70 1.94 -9.94 0.64
CA ARG A 70 1.35 -8.75 1.24
C ARG A 70 0.07 -8.35 0.52
N LEU A 71 -0.88 -7.81 1.27
CA LEU A 71 -2.10 -7.22 0.74
C LEU A 71 -2.18 -5.76 1.19
N THR A 72 -2.63 -4.87 0.31
CA THR A 72 -2.89 -3.48 0.68
C THR A 72 -4.38 -3.22 0.64
N LEU A 73 -4.93 -2.82 1.79
CA LEU A 73 -6.32 -2.41 1.93
C LEU A 73 -6.45 -0.90 2.10
N ILE A 74 -7.58 -0.37 1.65
CA ILE A 74 -8.06 0.97 1.93
C ILE A 74 -9.37 0.85 2.71
N THR A 75 -9.43 1.55 3.83
CA THR A 75 -10.54 1.53 4.79
C THR A 75 -10.80 2.94 5.33
N ASP A 76 -11.95 3.15 5.97
CA ASP A 76 -12.31 4.39 6.68
C ASP A 76 -12.15 4.29 8.22
N PHE A 77 -11.69 3.14 8.69
CA PHE A 77 -11.34 2.86 10.08
C PHE A 77 -9.89 2.37 10.18
N PRO A 78 -9.18 2.69 11.28
CA PRO A 78 -7.86 2.13 11.53
C PRO A 78 -7.96 0.67 12.04
N LEU A 79 -6.85 -0.06 11.92
CA LEU A 79 -6.61 -1.32 12.62
C LEU A 79 -5.28 -1.25 13.36
N GLU A 80 -5.14 -2.06 14.40
CA GLU A 80 -3.91 -2.12 15.16
C GLU A 80 -2.95 -3.13 14.55
N ARG A 81 -1.65 -2.83 14.63
CA ARG A 81 -0.62 -3.77 14.18
C ARG A 81 -0.68 -5.03 15.04
N GLY A 82 -0.66 -6.19 14.38
CA GLY A 82 -0.82 -7.49 15.02
C GLY A 82 -2.25 -8.01 15.05
N ASP A 83 -3.24 -7.19 14.65
CA ASP A 83 -4.63 -7.64 14.62
C ASP A 83 -4.79 -8.80 13.63
N PRO A 84 -5.34 -9.95 14.07
CA PRO A 84 -5.74 -10.99 13.15
C PRO A 84 -6.97 -10.53 12.37
N VAL A 85 -6.97 -10.74 11.05
CA VAL A 85 -8.09 -10.41 10.19
C VAL A 85 -8.41 -11.54 9.24
N MET A 86 -9.69 -11.63 8.87
CA MET A 86 -10.18 -12.55 7.85
C MET A 86 -10.81 -11.76 6.72
N ILE A 87 -10.33 -12.00 5.50
CA ILE A 87 -10.81 -11.36 4.28
C ILE A 87 -11.68 -12.34 3.50
N ASP A 88 -12.87 -11.90 3.13
CA ASP A 88 -13.68 -12.53 2.10
C ASP A 88 -13.50 -11.76 0.79
N LYS A 89 -12.86 -12.42 -0.18
CA LYS A 89 -12.58 -11.85 -1.50
C LYS A 89 -13.83 -11.69 -2.37
N ASN A 90 -14.91 -12.40 -2.04
CA ASN A 90 -16.17 -12.35 -2.78
C ASN A 90 -17.29 -11.87 -1.87
N ALA A 91 -17.53 -10.56 -1.87
CA ALA A 91 -18.68 -9.98 -1.16
C ALA A 91 -20.04 -10.53 -1.66
N ALA A 92 -20.10 -11.09 -2.87
CA ALA A 92 -21.26 -11.79 -3.40
C ALA A 92 -21.28 -13.23 -2.86
N ALA A 93 -22.37 -13.60 -2.21
CA ALA A 93 -22.59 -14.91 -1.58
C ALA A 93 -22.32 -16.07 -2.57
N VAL A 94 -21.11 -16.61 -2.54
CA VAL A 94 -20.78 -17.88 -3.18
C VAL A 94 -20.91 -18.97 -2.11
N ALA A 95 -21.40 -20.15 -2.49
CA ALA A 95 -21.54 -21.31 -1.61
C ALA A 95 -20.22 -21.77 -0.93
N HIS A 96 -19.07 -21.23 -1.36
CA HIS A 96 -17.76 -21.48 -0.78
C HIS A 96 -16.96 -20.17 -0.68
N PRO A 97 -17.12 -19.38 0.39
CA PRO A 97 -16.31 -18.18 0.59
C PRO A 97 -14.83 -18.56 0.72
N GLN A 98 -14.00 -17.97 -0.15
CA GLN A 98 -12.55 -18.17 -0.06
C GLN A 98 -11.97 -17.18 0.94
N HIS A 99 -11.87 -17.61 2.20
CA HIS A 99 -11.27 -16.80 3.25
C HIS A 99 -9.75 -16.70 3.09
N ILE A 100 -9.22 -15.50 3.34
CA ILE A 100 -7.80 -15.28 3.57
C ILE A 100 -7.63 -14.85 5.02
N LEU A 101 -6.89 -15.65 5.77
CA LEU A 101 -6.41 -15.26 7.09
C LEU A 101 -5.15 -14.42 6.92
N ALA A 102 -5.12 -13.27 7.56
CA ALA A 102 -3.99 -12.36 7.54
C ALA A 102 -3.82 -11.69 8.91
N GLU A 103 -2.69 -11.02 9.08
CA GLU A 103 -2.37 -10.19 10.23
C GLU A 103 -2.02 -8.78 9.76
N VAL A 104 -2.39 -7.76 10.53
CA VAL A 104 -2.06 -6.37 10.23
C VAL A 104 -0.58 -6.12 10.48
N ALA A 105 0.17 -5.83 9.42
CA ALA A 105 1.59 -5.53 9.50
C ALA A 105 1.86 -4.04 9.72
N ASP A 106 1.05 -3.18 9.11
CA ASP A 106 1.15 -1.73 9.20
C ASP A 106 -0.21 -1.07 8.95
N CYS A 107 -0.45 0.07 9.59
CA CYS A 107 -1.62 0.89 9.37
C CYS A 107 -1.21 2.37 9.44
N ARG A 108 -1.51 3.11 8.36
CA ARG A 108 -1.22 4.54 8.28
C ARG A 108 -2.38 5.31 7.67
N ARG A 109 -2.42 6.62 7.95
CA ARG A 109 -3.36 7.51 7.29
C ARG A 109 -3.00 7.69 5.81
N GLY A 110 -4.02 7.88 4.98
CA GLY A 110 -3.89 8.37 3.60
C GLY A 110 -3.08 9.66 3.60
N SER A 111 -2.23 9.81 2.58
CA SER A 111 -1.27 10.91 2.48
C SER A 111 -1.48 11.72 1.21
N ARG A 112 -2.53 11.42 0.44
CA ARG A 112 -2.81 12.15 -0.78
C ARG A 112 -3.54 13.46 -0.44
N PRO A 113 -3.33 14.54 -1.19
CA PRO A 113 -4.08 15.79 -0.99
C PRO A 113 -5.60 15.56 -1.03
N GLU A 114 -6.06 14.63 -1.89
CA GLU A 114 -7.46 14.25 -1.97
C GLU A 114 -8.01 13.48 -0.74
N ASP A 115 -7.14 12.98 0.14
CA ASP A 115 -7.55 12.30 1.38
C ASP A 115 -7.80 13.30 2.53
N ASP A 116 -7.50 14.59 2.34
CA ASP A 116 -7.66 15.59 3.40
C ASP A 116 -9.14 15.74 3.80
N GLY A 117 -9.40 15.86 5.11
CA GLY A 117 -10.75 15.84 5.66
C GLY A 117 -11.46 14.47 5.61
N HIS A 118 -10.91 13.46 4.91
CA HIS A 118 -11.47 12.12 4.84
C HIS A 118 -10.78 11.16 5.82
N ARG A 119 -11.56 10.19 6.30
CA ARG A 119 -11.02 9.05 7.04
C ARG A 119 -10.58 8.01 6.01
N VAL A 120 -9.30 8.01 5.67
CA VAL A 120 -8.69 7.05 4.76
C VAL A 120 -7.50 6.44 5.47
N PHE A 121 -7.51 5.13 5.62
CA PHE A 121 -6.41 4.34 6.18
C PHE A 121 -5.91 3.35 5.14
N VAL A 122 -4.61 3.35 4.93
CA VAL A 122 -3.90 2.38 4.10
C VAL A 122 -3.33 1.34 5.04
N ILE A 123 -3.79 0.10 4.90
CA ILE A 123 -3.45 -1.01 5.78
C ILE A 123 -2.68 -2.05 4.98
N THR A 124 -1.52 -2.45 5.49
CA THR A 124 -0.75 -3.55 4.93
C THR A 124 -1.00 -4.79 5.77
N LEU A 125 -1.41 -5.87 5.11
CA LEU A 125 -1.64 -7.16 5.73
C LEU A 125 -0.62 -8.19 5.24
N LEU A 126 -0.27 -9.14 6.12
CA LEU A 126 0.52 -10.32 5.79
C LEU A 126 -0.40 -11.54 5.73
N SER A 127 -0.53 -12.16 4.56
CA SER A 127 -1.37 -13.35 4.37
C SER A 127 -0.69 -14.62 4.89
N HIS A 128 -1.42 -15.43 5.67
CA HIS A 128 -0.92 -16.72 6.17
C HIS A 128 -0.81 -17.79 5.07
N LYS A 129 -1.30 -17.55 3.84
CA LYS A 129 -1.10 -18.47 2.71
C LYS A 129 0.39 -18.69 2.37
N ASN A 130 1.28 -17.82 2.83
CA ASN A 130 2.73 -17.90 2.57
C ASN A 130 3.56 -18.67 3.62
N GLN A 131 2.94 -19.30 4.64
CA GLN A 131 3.69 -20.13 5.61
C GLN A 131 3.98 -21.56 5.12
N ARG A 132 4.39 -21.73 3.86
CA ARG A 132 4.78 -23.04 3.33
C ARG A 132 6.29 -23.35 3.38
N TRP A 133 7.13 -22.47 3.92
CA TRP A 133 8.60 -22.64 3.89
C TRP A 133 9.33 -22.24 5.17
N LEU A 134 8.79 -22.58 6.34
CA LEU A 134 9.56 -22.60 7.59
C LEU A 134 9.30 -23.94 8.30
N ARG A 135 9.93 -24.99 7.77
CA ARG A 135 10.24 -26.23 8.48
C ARG A 135 11.66 -26.62 8.16
#